data_AF-A0A2V6NLG9-F1
#
_entry.id   AF-A0A2V6NLG9-F1
#
_cell.length_a   1.000
_cell.length_b   1.000
_cell.length_c   1.000
_cell.angle_alpha   90.00
_cell.angle_beta   90.00
_cell.angle_gamma   90.00
#
_symmetry.space_group_name_H-M   'P 1'
#
loop_
_entity.id
_entity.type
_entity.pdbx_description
1 polymer ?
#
loop_
_entity_poly.entity_id
_entity_poly.type
_entity_poly.pdbx_seq_one_letter_code
_entity_poly.pdbx_strand_id
1 'polypeptide(L)'
;MPYRTSGQRHRRKPARVKIVPYVEPRKRRAPDHPMPLTVPIRWVKNITALFLLPWCAILTQTFFTAFTRATIHQQFWAGAEFWFFTLGAVLWLIAFFGLPRPVIIYVFGHELTHVLWVWLMGGRVSKFRVSGDGGHIVTNRTNFLIALAPYFFPLYSVLAIAVYGIASLFFSVAPYGQLLYATLGITWAFHLTFTCWMIPKNQTDLSDHGTFFSLVFIYVMNLLLLSVLLVIASPQITFADFGADLVENLRSFSEWVGGLVNQFTRGRGVPVDLPNR
;
A
#
# COMPACT_ATOMS: atom_id res chain seq x y z
N MET A 1 60.90 20.83 10.17
CA MET A 1 60.49 19.50 9.64
C MET A 1 60.97 18.43 10.61
N PRO A 2 60.28 17.27 10.80
CA PRO A 2 59.14 16.68 10.07
C PRO A 2 57.85 16.63 10.95
N TYR A 3 56.59 16.64 10.49
CA TYR A 3 55.82 15.87 9.48
C TYR A 3 55.51 14.41 9.87
N ARG A 4 54.27 14.13 10.36
CA ARG A 4 53.34 13.17 9.73
C ARG A 4 51.96 13.09 10.42
N THR A 5 50.98 13.42 9.58
CA THR A 5 49.55 13.08 9.55
C THR A 5 49.13 11.72 10.11
N SER A 6 47.99 11.69 10.80
CA SER A 6 46.95 10.69 10.49
C SER A 6 45.55 11.28 10.72
N GLY A 7 44.87 11.60 9.61
CA GLY A 7 43.46 11.96 9.62
C GLY A 7 42.65 10.67 9.74
N GLN A 8 42.04 10.43 10.90
CA GLN A 8 41.00 9.42 11.02
C GLN A 8 39.73 9.96 10.35
N ARG A 9 39.53 9.60 9.08
CA ARG A 9 38.21 9.63 8.44
C ARG A 9 37.32 8.64 9.21
N HIS A 10 36.55 9.16 10.16
CA HIS A 10 35.40 8.45 10.70
C HIS A 10 34.45 8.13 9.54
N ARG A 11 34.51 6.89 9.05
CA ARG A 11 33.44 6.30 8.24
C ARG A 11 32.16 6.34 9.09
N ARG A 12 31.30 7.33 8.85
CA ARG A 12 29.94 7.36 9.38
C ARG A 12 29.25 6.07 8.94
N LYS A 13 28.96 5.19 9.90
CA LYS A 13 28.11 4.03 9.69
C LYS A 13 26.75 4.54 9.17
N PRO A 14 26.12 3.88 8.18
CA PRO A 14 24.77 4.28 7.77
C PRO A 14 23.87 4.18 9.00
N ALA A 15 23.15 5.27 9.29
CA ALA A 15 22.22 5.33 10.41
C ALA A 15 21.22 4.17 10.27
N ARG A 16 21.33 3.17 11.15
CA ARG A 16 20.28 2.17 11.33
C ARG A 16 19.10 2.93 11.92
N VAL A 17 18.15 3.29 11.06
CA VAL A 17 16.87 3.87 11.49
C VAL A 17 16.13 2.78 12.26
N LYS A 18 16.27 2.80 13.60
CA LYS A 18 15.59 1.89 14.50
C LYS A 18 14.25 2.53 14.85
N ILE A 19 13.25 2.27 14.02
CA ILE A 19 11.89 2.74 14.27
C ILE A 19 11.27 1.74 15.24
N VAL A 20 11.12 2.14 16.50
CA VAL A 20 10.36 1.37 17.50
C VAL A 20 9.18 2.23 17.95
N PRO A 21 8.01 2.07 17.34
CA PRO A 21 6.76 2.56 17.88
C PRO A 21 6.35 1.64 19.03
N TYR A 22 6.41 2.15 20.26
CA TYR A 22 5.90 1.48 21.45
C TYR A 22 4.56 2.10 21.82
N VAL A 23 3.48 1.36 21.58
CA VAL A 23 2.18 1.61 22.23
C VAL A 23 2.24 0.88 23.56
N GLU A 24 2.30 1.61 24.69
CA GLU A 24 2.12 0.98 26.00
C GLU A 24 0.71 0.38 26.08
N PRO A 25 0.58 -0.95 26.22
CA PRO A 25 -0.68 -1.52 26.63
C PRO A 25 -0.90 -1.06 28.07
N ARG A 26 -2.02 -0.36 28.33
CA ARG A 26 -2.48 -0.12 29.70
C ARG A 26 -2.52 -1.48 30.40
N LYS A 27 -1.63 -1.71 31.38
CA LYS A 27 -1.52 -2.98 32.13
C LYS A 27 -2.91 -3.37 32.66
N ARG A 28 -3.62 -4.27 31.96
CA ARG A 28 -4.77 -4.97 32.53
C ARG A 28 -4.22 -6.05 33.43
N ARG A 29 -4.63 -6.02 34.70
CA ARG A 29 -4.38 -7.06 35.69
C ARG A 29 -4.81 -8.40 35.09
N ALA A 30 -3.92 -9.40 35.07
CA ALA A 30 -4.24 -10.72 34.54
C ALA A 30 -5.39 -11.33 35.36
N PRO A 31 -6.39 -11.96 34.72
CA PRO A 31 -7.48 -12.64 35.43
C PRO A 31 -7.02 -13.99 36.00
N ASP A 32 -7.43 -14.30 37.24
CA ASP A 32 -7.07 -15.52 38.00
C ASP A 32 -7.81 -16.80 37.53
N HIS A 33 -8.31 -16.84 36.29
CA HIS A 33 -9.05 -17.99 35.75
C HIS A 33 -8.32 -18.65 34.57
N PRO A 34 -8.42 -19.99 34.40
CA PRO A 34 -7.83 -20.68 33.27
C PRO A 34 -8.36 -20.07 31.98
N MET A 35 -7.43 -19.55 31.15
CA MET A 35 -7.82 -18.89 29.91
C MET A 35 -8.49 -19.92 28.98
N PRO A 36 -9.65 -19.60 28.38
CA PRO A 36 -10.24 -20.45 27.37
C PRO A 36 -9.24 -20.65 26.23
N LEU A 37 -9.36 -21.75 25.48
CA LEU A 37 -8.62 -21.98 24.23
C LEU A 37 -8.92 -20.85 23.24
N THR A 38 -8.18 -19.75 23.34
CA THR A 38 -8.32 -18.59 22.45
C THR A 38 -7.44 -18.82 21.23
N VAL A 39 -8.06 -18.91 20.05
CA VAL A 39 -7.31 -18.87 18.78
C VAL A 39 -6.55 -17.54 18.72
N PRO A 40 -5.22 -17.52 18.52
CA PRO A 40 -4.50 -16.26 18.46
C PRO A 40 -4.96 -15.47 17.22
N ILE A 41 -5.34 -14.21 17.40
CA ILE A 41 -5.89 -13.33 16.34
C ILE A 41 -5.00 -13.30 15.07
N ARG A 42 -3.69 -13.50 15.22
CA ARG A 42 -2.73 -13.59 14.09
C ARG A 42 -3.05 -14.76 13.13
N TRP A 43 -3.52 -15.89 13.64
CA TRP A 43 -3.92 -17.04 12.80
C TRP A 43 -5.15 -16.71 11.97
N VAL A 44 -6.15 -16.10 12.58
CA VAL A 44 -7.37 -15.64 11.88
C VAL A 44 -6.98 -14.70 10.75
N LYS A 45 -6.10 -13.71 11.01
CA LYS A 45 -5.63 -12.77 9.99
C LYS A 45 -4.86 -13.43 8.86
N ASN A 46 -4.02 -14.43 9.15
CA ASN A 46 -3.31 -15.17 8.11
C ASN A 46 -4.25 -15.99 7.23
N ILE A 47 -5.29 -16.58 7.81
CA ILE A 47 -6.36 -17.26 7.04
C ILE A 47 -7.11 -16.24 6.18
N THR A 48 -7.48 -15.08 6.73
CA THR A 48 -8.07 -13.98 5.95
C THR A 48 -7.17 -13.57 4.79
N ALA A 49 -5.87 -13.44 5.01
CA ALA A 49 -4.90 -13.11 3.97
C ALA A 49 -4.84 -14.18 2.87
N LEU A 50 -4.94 -15.46 3.23
CA LEU A 50 -4.99 -16.56 2.26
C LEU A 50 -6.23 -16.44 1.36
N PHE A 51 -7.40 -16.11 1.92
CA PHE A 51 -8.62 -15.85 1.14
C PHE A 51 -8.57 -14.55 0.33
N LEU A 52 -7.73 -13.59 0.69
CA LEU A 52 -7.50 -12.38 -0.09
C LEU A 52 -6.59 -12.61 -1.31
N LEU A 53 -5.75 -13.65 -1.33
CA LEU A 53 -4.84 -13.91 -2.46
C LEU A 53 -5.57 -14.11 -3.81
N PRO A 54 -6.67 -14.88 -3.91
CA PRO A 54 -7.46 -14.94 -5.13
C PRO A 54 -7.95 -13.56 -5.59
N TRP A 55 -8.40 -12.72 -4.65
CA TRP A 55 -8.82 -11.34 -4.97
C TRP A 55 -7.67 -10.49 -5.46
N CYS A 56 -6.46 -10.64 -4.90
CA CYS A 56 -5.27 -10.00 -5.43
C CYS A 56 -5.02 -10.39 -6.89
N ALA A 57 -5.10 -11.69 -7.22
CA ALA A 57 -4.89 -12.15 -8.59
C ALA A 57 -5.96 -11.62 -9.56
N ILE A 58 -7.23 -11.72 -9.19
CA ILE A 58 -8.37 -11.27 -10.00
C ILE A 58 -8.31 -9.76 -10.21
N LEU A 59 -8.03 -8.99 -9.16
CA LEU A 59 -7.93 -7.54 -9.27
C LEU A 59 -6.73 -7.12 -10.13
N THR A 60 -5.60 -7.83 -10.03
CA THR A 60 -4.42 -7.58 -10.87
C THR A 60 -4.73 -7.83 -12.33
N GLN A 61 -5.36 -8.96 -12.63
CA GLN A 61 -5.83 -9.26 -13.98
C GLN A 61 -6.78 -8.18 -14.49
N THR A 62 -7.75 -7.77 -13.66
CA THR A 62 -8.72 -6.71 -14.01
C THR A 62 -8.03 -5.37 -14.28
N PHE A 63 -7.10 -4.96 -13.42
CA PHE A 63 -6.31 -3.76 -13.60
C PHE A 63 -5.56 -3.78 -14.94
N PHE A 64 -4.87 -4.88 -15.27
CA PHE A 64 -4.14 -4.98 -16.53
C PHE A 64 -5.07 -5.07 -17.74
N THR A 65 -6.21 -5.76 -17.66
CA THR A 65 -7.22 -5.78 -18.73
C THR A 65 -7.73 -4.36 -19.02
N ALA A 66 -8.11 -3.61 -17.99
CA ALA A 66 -8.54 -2.23 -18.11
C ALA A 66 -7.41 -1.33 -18.64
N PHE A 67 -6.20 -1.47 -18.12
CA PHE A 67 -5.04 -0.68 -18.52
C PHE A 67 -4.67 -0.92 -20.00
N THR A 68 -4.65 -2.18 -20.42
CA THR A 68 -4.40 -2.57 -21.82
C THR A 68 -5.50 -2.03 -22.73
N ARG A 69 -6.77 -2.10 -22.31
CA ARG A 69 -7.88 -1.53 -23.07
C ARG A 69 -7.73 -0.01 -23.23
N ALA A 70 -7.42 0.70 -22.15
CA ALA A 70 -7.14 2.13 -22.17
C ALA A 70 -5.99 2.46 -23.14
N THR A 71 -4.89 1.71 -23.03
CA THR A 71 -3.65 1.99 -23.75
C THR A 71 -3.78 1.70 -25.25
N ILE A 72 -4.28 0.51 -25.61
CA ILE A 72 -4.32 0.06 -27.01
C ILE A 72 -5.49 0.66 -27.75
N HIS A 73 -6.70 0.54 -27.20
CA HIS A 73 -7.92 0.90 -27.93
C HIS A 73 -8.26 2.39 -27.81
N GLN A 74 -7.88 3.04 -26.71
CA GLN A 74 -8.30 4.40 -26.41
C GLN A 74 -7.15 5.41 -26.47
N GLN A 75 -5.95 4.96 -26.87
CA GLN A 75 -4.77 5.80 -27.00
C GLN A 75 -4.51 6.59 -25.72
N PHE A 76 -4.69 5.98 -24.53
CA PHE A 76 -4.48 6.62 -23.23
C PHE A 76 -3.09 7.29 -23.13
N TRP A 77 -2.09 6.70 -23.78
CA TRP A 77 -0.74 7.23 -23.88
C TRP A 77 -0.62 8.51 -24.74
N ALA A 78 -1.63 8.86 -25.54
CA ALA A 78 -1.66 10.11 -26.31
C ALA A 78 -2.17 11.30 -25.47
N GLY A 79 -2.81 11.04 -24.31
CA GLY A 79 -3.28 12.08 -23.39
C GLY A 79 -2.14 12.82 -22.71
N ALA A 80 -2.27 14.14 -22.56
CA ALA A 80 -1.29 14.93 -21.85
C ALA A 80 -1.20 14.51 -20.37
N GLU A 81 -2.34 14.15 -19.77
CA GLU A 81 -2.49 13.69 -18.39
C GLU A 81 -1.57 12.51 -18.08
N PHE A 82 -1.50 11.53 -18.99
CA PHE A 82 -0.62 10.38 -18.87
C PHE A 82 0.86 10.78 -18.85
N TRP A 83 1.27 11.66 -19.77
CA TRP A 83 2.65 12.13 -19.87
C TRP A 83 3.06 12.99 -18.68
N PHE A 84 2.19 13.89 -18.21
CA PHE A 84 2.49 14.71 -17.04
C PHE A 84 2.57 13.87 -15.77
N PHE A 85 1.66 12.91 -15.57
CA PHE A 85 1.75 11.94 -14.47
C PHE A 85 3.05 11.13 -14.53
N THR A 86 3.36 10.58 -15.70
CA THR A 86 4.58 9.79 -15.92
C THR A 86 5.83 10.62 -15.68
N LEU A 87 5.87 11.86 -16.17
CA LEU A 87 6.96 12.81 -15.94
C LEU A 87 7.15 13.05 -14.44
N GLY A 88 6.08 13.33 -13.70
CA GLY A 88 6.13 13.50 -12.26
C GLY A 88 6.68 12.27 -11.53
N ALA A 89 6.19 11.08 -11.89
CA ALA A 89 6.66 9.82 -11.33
C ALA A 89 8.16 9.59 -11.62
N VAL A 90 8.60 9.80 -12.87
CA VAL A 90 10.00 9.65 -13.28
C VAL A 90 10.90 10.65 -12.56
N LEU A 91 10.51 11.93 -12.48
CA LEU A 91 11.26 12.95 -11.75
C LEU A 91 11.43 12.58 -10.28
N TRP A 92 10.38 12.05 -9.65
CA TRP A 92 10.48 11.54 -8.29
C TRP A 92 11.43 10.34 -8.18
N LEU A 93 11.35 9.36 -9.09
CA LEU A 93 12.25 8.21 -9.07
C LEU A 93 13.72 8.64 -9.21
N ILE A 94 14.00 9.58 -10.11
CA ILE A 94 15.34 10.19 -10.24
C ILE A 94 15.77 10.83 -8.91
N ALA A 95 14.90 11.61 -8.28
CA ALA A 95 15.19 12.22 -6.98
C ALA A 95 15.40 11.17 -5.86
N PHE A 96 14.58 10.12 -5.81
CA PHE A 96 14.64 9.09 -4.77
C PHE A 96 15.92 8.26 -4.81
N PHE A 97 16.45 8.00 -6.01
CA PHE A 97 17.68 7.25 -6.21
C PHE A 97 18.92 8.14 -6.30
N GLY A 98 18.79 9.39 -6.77
CA GLY A 98 19.90 10.32 -7.00
C GLY A 98 20.16 11.34 -5.89
N LEU A 99 19.17 11.64 -5.05
CA LEU A 99 19.28 12.65 -3.99
C LEU A 99 19.10 12.02 -2.58
N PRO A 100 19.53 12.72 -1.51
CA PRO A 100 19.21 12.32 -0.15
C PRO A 100 17.69 12.22 0.04
N ARG A 101 17.22 11.07 0.54
CA ARG A 101 15.79 10.80 0.72
C ARG A 101 15.18 11.78 1.73
N PRO A 102 14.02 12.40 1.44
CA PRO A 102 13.37 13.33 2.34
C PRO A 102 12.61 12.59 3.46
N VAL A 103 13.36 11.94 4.36
CA VAL A 103 12.80 11.07 5.42
C VAL A 103 11.86 11.83 6.35
N ILE A 104 12.15 13.10 6.68
CA ILE A 104 11.28 13.91 7.56
C ILE A 104 9.89 14.11 6.96
N ILE A 105 9.81 14.38 5.64
CA ILE A 105 8.53 14.52 4.94
C ILE A 105 7.78 13.20 5.03
N TYR A 106 8.45 12.09 4.74
CA TYR A 106 7.84 10.77 4.86
C TYR A 106 7.31 10.47 6.27
N VAL A 107 8.15 10.65 7.32
CA VAL A 107 7.75 10.39 8.71
C VAL A 107 6.59 11.29 9.13
N PHE A 108 6.61 12.56 8.74
CA PHE A 108 5.49 13.47 9.00
C PHE A 108 4.19 12.95 8.37
N GLY A 109 4.22 12.60 7.08
CA GLY A 109 3.06 12.06 6.38
C GLY A 109 2.58 10.73 6.96
N HIS A 110 3.51 9.88 7.42
CA HIS A 110 3.23 8.61 8.06
C HIS A 110 2.43 8.79 9.36
N GLU A 111 2.95 9.60 10.28
CA GLU A 111 2.26 9.86 11.56
C GLU A 111 0.96 10.64 11.35
N LEU A 112 0.93 11.61 10.43
CA LEU A 112 -0.29 12.38 10.17
C LEU A 112 -1.39 11.46 9.61
N THR A 113 -1.04 10.49 8.78
CA THR A 113 -1.99 9.48 8.29
C THR A 113 -2.57 8.67 9.43
N HIS A 114 -1.75 8.23 10.40
CA HIS A 114 -2.25 7.58 11.62
C HIS A 114 -3.25 8.46 12.36
N VAL A 115 -2.94 9.74 12.56
CA VAL A 115 -3.85 10.70 13.22
C VAL A 115 -5.20 10.81 12.52
N LEU A 116 -5.18 10.98 11.19
CA LEU A 116 -6.41 11.10 10.39
C LEU A 116 -7.27 9.84 10.52
N TRP A 117 -6.67 8.66 10.45
CA TRP A 117 -7.39 7.39 10.56
C TRP A 117 -7.88 7.11 11.98
N VAL A 118 -7.17 7.58 13.02
CA VAL A 118 -7.70 7.57 14.39
C VAL A 118 -8.95 8.43 14.48
N TRP A 119 -8.96 9.63 13.90
CA TRP A 119 -10.13 10.52 13.94
C TRP A 119 -11.31 10.00 13.12
N LEU A 120 -11.08 9.49 11.91
CA LEU A 120 -12.09 8.77 11.12
C LEU A 120 -12.63 7.56 11.89
N MET A 121 -11.74 6.94 12.67
CA MET A 121 -12.00 5.95 13.71
C MET A 121 -13.03 6.35 14.77
N GLY A 122 -13.27 7.65 14.97
CA GLY A 122 -13.90 8.23 16.15
C GLY A 122 -13.01 8.22 17.39
N GLY A 123 -11.70 8.00 17.22
CA GLY A 123 -10.70 7.95 18.29
C GLY A 123 -10.14 9.34 18.62
N ARG A 124 -9.27 9.40 19.62
CA ARG A 124 -8.59 10.62 20.06
C ARG A 124 -7.09 10.43 20.01
N VAL A 125 -6.38 11.49 19.64
CA VAL A 125 -4.91 11.56 19.67
C VAL A 125 -4.52 12.54 20.77
N SER A 126 -3.72 12.09 21.73
CA SER A 126 -3.28 12.89 22.86
C SER A 126 -1.88 13.47 22.68
N LYS A 127 -1.04 12.82 21.86
CA LYS A 127 0.31 13.31 21.51
C LYS A 127 0.62 12.98 20.06
N PHE A 128 1.28 13.91 19.39
CA PHE A 128 1.82 13.78 18.04
C PHE A 128 3.26 14.28 18.05
N ARG A 129 4.22 13.44 17.66
CA ARG A 129 5.64 13.80 17.59
C ARG A 129 6.25 13.27 16.31
N VAL A 130 7.02 14.13 15.65
CA VAL A 130 7.75 13.83 14.41
C VAL A 130 9.16 14.37 14.55
N SER A 131 10.16 13.56 14.21
CA SER A 131 11.57 13.95 14.15
C SER A 131 12.26 13.30 12.94
N GLY A 132 13.51 13.68 12.69
CA GLY A 132 14.33 13.05 11.64
C GLY A 132 14.68 11.57 11.92
N ASP A 133 14.60 11.14 13.17
CA ASP A 133 14.90 9.77 13.60
C ASP A 133 13.66 8.86 13.63
N GLY A 134 12.46 9.45 13.59
CA GLY A 134 11.19 8.72 13.60
C GLY A 134 10.02 9.56 14.09
N GLY A 135 8.85 8.94 14.18
CA GLY A 135 7.62 9.56 14.65
C GLY A 135 6.89 8.64 15.62
N HIS A 136 5.94 9.20 16.36
CA HIS A 136 4.92 8.42 17.06
C HIS A 136 3.71 9.27 17.40
N ILE A 137 2.58 8.58 17.53
CA ILE A 137 1.35 9.12 18.10
C ILE A 137 0.96 8.35 19.36
N VAL A 138 0.27 9.04 20.28
CA VAL A 138 -0.40 8.40 21.41
C VAL A 138 -1.90 8.53 21.22
N THR A 139 -2.60 7.39 21.19
CA THR A 139 -4.04 7.32 20.91
C THR A 139 -4.75 6.33 21.83
N ASN A 140 -6.07 6.51 21.98
CA ASN A 140 -6.96 5.59 22.69
C ASN A 140 -7.60 4.52 21.79
N ARG A 141 -7.34 4.53 20.47
CA ARG A 141 -7.91 3.58 19.52
C ARG A 141 -6.81 3.00 18.63
N THR A 142 -6.75 1.68 18.54
CA THR A 142 -5.81 0.96 17.68
C THR A 142 -6.53 -0.16 16.93
N ASN A 143 -6.25 -0.31 15.65
CA ASN A 143 -6.70 -1.42 14.80
C ASN A 143 -5.80 -1.51 13.56
N PHE A 144 -5.97 -2.56 12.76
CA PHE A 144 -5.12 -2.78 11.60
C PHE A 144 -5.30 -1.76 10.47
N LEU A 145 -6.50 -1.16 10.33
CA LEU A 145 -6.71 -0.12 9.33
C LEU A 145 -5.91 1.13 9.68
N ILE A 146 -5.93 1.54 10.96
CA ILE A 146 -5.10 2.64 11.45
C ILE A 146 -3.63 2.29 11.24
N ALA A 147 -3.18 1.14 11.75
CA ALA A 147 -1.77 0.74 11.68
C ALA A 147 -1.22 0.63 10.24
N LEU A 148 -2.04 0.17 9.29
CA LEU A 148 -1.62 0.00 7.90
C LEU A 148 -1.91 1.22 7.02
N ALA A 149 -2.67 2.20 7.51
CA ALA A 149 -3.08 3.38 6.74
C ALA A 149 -1.92 4.09 6.03
N PRO A 150 -0.76 4.36 6.66
CA PRO A 150 0.34 5.04 5.98
C PRO A 150 0.91 4.30 4.76
N TYR A 151 0.68 2.98 4.67
CA TYR A 151 1.22 2.12 3.61
C TYR A 151 0.27 1.98 2.42
N PHE A 152 -1.00 2.36 2.57
CA PHE A 152 -1.96 2.32 1.46
C PHE A 152 -2.65 3.64 1.19
N PHE A 153 -2.66 4.59 2.12
CA PHE A 153 -3.31 5.88 1.94
C PHE A 153 -2.29 6.91 1.42
N PRO A 154 -2.36 7.33 0.15
CA PRO A 154 -1.41 8.26 -0.44
C PRO A 154 -1.73 9.70 -0.01
N LEU A 155 -1.45 10.03 1.25
CA LEU A 155 -1.82 11.30 1.90
C LEU A 155 -1.53 12.52 1.02
N TYR A 156 -0.33 12.61 0.44
CA TYR A 156 0.07 13.76 -0.36
C TYR A 156 -0.69 13.87 -1.68
N SER A 157 -1.08 12.75 -2.30
CA SER A 157 -1.95 12.75 -3.49
C SER A 157 -3.36 13.21 -3.13
N VAL A 158 -3.89 12.75 -2.00
CA VAL A 158 -5.21 13.20 -1.49
C VAL A 158 -5.18 14.70 -1.19
N LEU A 159 -4.12 15.20 -0.55
CA LEU A 159 -3.95 16.63 -0.29
C LEU A 159 -3.84 17.43 -1.58
N ALA A 160 -3.12 16.95 -2.59
CA ALA A 160 -3.03 17.61 -3.89
C ALA A 160 -4.40 17.74 -4.57
N ILE A 161 -5.20 16.66 -4.56
CA ILE A 161 -6.58 16.66 -5.09
C ILE A 161 -7.47 17.61 -4.28
N ALA A 162 -7.39 17.58 -2.95
CA ALA A 162 -8.18 18.45 -2.09
C ALA A 162 -7.85 19.93 -2.31
N VAL A 163 -6.57 20.28 -2.41
CA VAL A 163 -6.13 21.65 -2.69
C VAL A 163 -6.63 22.10 -4.06
N TYR A 164 -6.47 21.28 -5.10
CA TYR A 164 -6.98 21.59 -6.44
C TYR A 164 -8.51 21.77 -6.44
N GLY A 165 -9.24 20.85 -5.79
CA GLY A 165 -10.70 20.90 -5.68
C GLY A 165 -11.18 22.13 -4.93
N ILE A 166 -10.59 22.47 -3.78
CA ILE A 166 -10.92 23.68 -3.02
C ILE A 166 -10.62 24.93 -3.85
N ALA A 167 -9.45 24.99 -4.50
CA ALA A 167 -9.10 26.12 -5.36
C ALA A 167 -10.07 26.28 -6.53
N SER A 168 -10.62 25.19 -7.08
CA SER A 168 -11.63 25.23 -8.14
C SER A 168 -12.95 25.91 -7.73
N LEU A 169 -13.25 25.99 -6.43
CA LEU A 169 -14.43 26.69 -5.91
C LEU A 169 -14.28 28.22 -5.97
N PHE A 170 -13.04 28.72 -6.03
CA PHE A 170 -12.74 30.14 -5.98
C PHE A 170 -12.11 30.67 -7.27
N PHE A 171 -11.46 29.79 -8.06
CA PHE A 171 -10.68 30.16 -9.24
C PHE A 171 -10.90 29.17 -10.39
N SER A 172 -10.73 29.64 -11.63
CA SER A 172 -10.66 28.74 -12.79
C SER A 172 -9.31 28.00 -12.80
N VAL A 173 -9.29 26.81 -12.23
CA VAL A 173 -8.08 25.96 -12.14
C VAL A 173 -7.92 25.01 -13.33
N ALA A 174 -8.83 25.04 -14.30
CA ALA A 174 -8.79 24.20 -15.49
C ALA A 174 -7.43 24.23 -16.23
N PRO A 175 -6.74 25.39 -16.36
CA PRO A 175 -5.41 25.44 -17.00
C PRO A 175 -4.33 24.63 -16.26
N TYR A 176 -4.52 24.35 -14.97
CA TYR A 176 -3.53 23.66 -14.13
C TYR A 176 -3.78 22.15 -14.00
N GLY A 177 -4.70 21.57 -14.79
CA GLY A 177 -4.99 20.13 -14.74
C GLY A 177 -3.73 19.28 -14.97
N GLN A 178 -2.90 19.63 -15.95
CA GLN A 178 -1.63 18.94 -16.23
C GLN A 178 -0.66 19.00 -15.04
N LEU A 179 -0.60 20.14 -14.34
CA LEU A 179 0.23 20.29 -13.14
C LEU A 179 -0.29 19.42 -11.98
N LEU A 180 -1.61 19.28 -11.83
CA LEU A 180 -2.19 18.31 -10.90
C LEU A 180 -1.72 16.90 -11.23
N TYR A 181 -1.81 16.45 -12.49
CA TYR A 181 -1.35 15.12 -12.88
C TYR A 181 0.15 14.89 -12.61
N ALA A 182 1.02 15.88 -12.89
CA ALA A 182 2.44 15.78 -12.53
C ALA A 182 2.66 15.69 -11.02
N THR A 183 1.90 16.47 -10.23
CA THR A 183 1.95 16.40 -8.77
C THR A 183 1.45 15.06 -8.25
N LEU A 184 0.41 14.50 -8.86
CA LEU A 184 -0.07 13.14 -8.57
C LEU A 184 1.00 12.11 -8.88
N GLY A 185 1.68 12.21 -10.02
CA GLY A 185 2.80 11.33 -10.37
C GLY A 185 3.92 11.35 -9.33
N ILE A 186 4.35 12.55 -8.91
CA ILE A 186 5.37 12.73 -7.86
C ILE A 186 4.91 12.10 -6.55
N THR A 187 3.71 12.45 -6.08
CA THR A 187 3.20 12.04 -4.76
C THR A 187 2.86 10.55 -4.69
N TRP A 188 2.38 9.95 -5.79
CA TRP A 188 2.17 8.52 -5.90
C TRP A 188 3.48 7.74 -5.91
N ALA A 189 4.45 8.17 -6.72
CA ALA A 189 5.76 7.54 -6.74
C ALA A 189 6.48 7.69 -5.39
N PHE A 190 6.32 8.84 -4.72
CA PHE A 190 6.73 9.05 -3.33
C PHE A 190 6.12 8.00 -2.39
N HIS A 191 4.79 7.84 -2.43
CA HIS A 191 4.08 6.91 -1.58
C HIS A 191 4.55 5.47 -1.80
N LEU A 192 4.63 5.02 -3.05
CA LEU A 192 5.02 3.64 -3.39
C LEU A 192 6.49 3.36 -3.04
N THR A 193 7.41 4.25 -3.41
CA THR A 193 8.85 4.05 -3.13
C THR A 193 9.14 4.02 -1.63
N PHE A 194 8.54 4.91 -0.83
CA PHE A 194 8.70 4.87 0.62
C PHE A 194 8.02 3.66 1.25
N THR A 195 6.83 3.26 0.79
CA THR A 195 6.15 2.03 1.23
C THR A 195 7.06 0.82 1.03
N CYS A 196 7.57 0.63 -0.19
CA CYS A 196 8.51 -0.45 -0.53
C CYS A 196 9.80 -0.38 0.30
N TRP A 197 10.34 0.82 0.52
CA TRP A 197 11.57 1.00 1.30
C TRP A 197 11.39 0.71 2.79
N MET A 198 10.18 0.86 3.32
CA MET A 198 9.89 0.73 4.75
C MET A 198 9.46 -0.68 5.15
N ILE A 199 8.83 -1.44 4.23
CA ILE A 199 8.48 -2.86 4.42
C ILE A 199 9.64 -3.70 5.00
N PRO A 200 10.87 -3.70 4.45
CA PRO A 200 11.94 -4.56 4.96
C PRO A 200 12.53 -4.10 6.31
N LYS A 201 12.06 -2.99 6.89
CA LYS A 201 12.60 -2.43 8.13
C LYS A 201 11.90 -2.89 9.40
N ASN A 202 11.18 -4.02 9.36
CA ASN A 202 10.53 -4.65 10.52
C ASN A 202 9.72 -3.67 11.39
N GLN A 203 8.89 -2.85 10.75
CA GLN A 203 8.03 -1.89 11.47
C GLN A 203 7.00 -2.65 12.32
N THR A 204 6.72 -2.15 13.52
CA THR A 204 5.68 -2.70 14.41
C THR A 204 4.30 -2.62 13.76
N ASP A 205 4.05 -1.55 13.01
CA ASP A 205 2.83 -1.32 12.22
C ASP A 205 2.44 -2.54 11.36
N LEU A 206 3.42 -3.22 10.75
CA LEU A 206 3.19 -4.44 9.96
C LEU A 206 3.12 -5.70 10.83
N SER A 207 4.07 -5.85 11.75
CA SER A 207 4.31 -7.11 12.47
C SER A 207 3.30 -7.38 13.60
N ASP A 208 2.73 -6.33 14.20
CA ASP A 208 1.72 -6.47 15.27
C ASP A 208 0.43 -7.15 14.78
N HIS A 209 0.15 -7.05 13.49
CA HIS A 209 -1.02 -7.65 12.84
C HIS A 209 -0.70 -8.91 12.03
N GLY A 210 0.58 -9.32 11.99
CA GLY A 210 1.08 -10.40 11.15
C GLY A 210 1.52 -9.87 9.80
N THR A 211 2.82 -9.97 9.52
CA THR A 211 3.43 -9.40 8.31
C THR A 211 2.78 -9.90 7.02
N PHE A 212 2.44 -11.19 6.94
CA PHE A 212 1.80 -11.75 5.75
C PHE A 212 0.45 -11.08 5.45
N PHE A 213 -0.44 -11.00 6.45
CA PHE A 213 -1.71 -10.28 6.31
C PHE A 213 -1.50 -8.81 5.94
N SER A 214 -0.59 -8.13 6.62
CA SER A 214 -0.31 -6.72 6.35
C SER A 214 0.14 -6.48 4.92
N LEU A 215 1.03 -7.32 4.38
CA LEU A 215 1.51 -7.20 2.99
C LEU A 215 0.40 -7.46 1.97
N VAL A 216 -0.41 -8.50 2.16
CA VAL A 216 -1.55 -8.79 1.27
C VAL A 216 -2.57 -7.64 1.29
N PHE A 217 -2.87 -7.11 2.47
CA PHE A 217 -3.79 -5.98 2.63
C PHE A 217 -3.25 -4.70 1.99
N ILE A 218 -1.98 -4.35 2.22
CA ILE A 218 -1.33 -3.19 1.60
C ILE A 218 -1.35 -3.32 0.07
N TYR A 219 -1.06 -4.50 -0.46
CA TYR A 219 -1.07 -4.76 -1.90
C TYR A 219 -2.46 -4.51 -2.49
N VAL A 220 -3.51 -5.16 -1.95
CA VAL A 220 -4.86 -5.03 -2.52
C VAL A 220 -5.37 -3.60 -2.43
N MET A 221 -5.06 -2.88 -1.35
CA MET A 221 -5.50 -1.49 -1.19
C MET A 221 -4.80 -0.54 -2.16
N ASN A 222 -3.49 -0.67 -2.34
CA ASN A 222 -2.77 0.13 -3.34
C ASN A 222 -3.27 -0.18 -4.76
N LEU A 223 -3.51 -1.45 -5.07
CA LEU A 223 -4.00 -1.85 -6.39
C LEU A 223 -5.43 -1.33 -6.65
N LEU A 224 -6.30 -1.34 -5.65
CA LEU A 224 -7.64 -0.73 -5.73
C LEU A 224 -7.54 0.78 -6.00
N LEU A 225 -6.67 1.49 -5.28
CA LEU A 225 -6.49 2.92 -5.49
C LEU A 225 -5.88 3.25 -6.86
N LEU A 226 -4.93 2.45 -7.35
CA LEU A 226 -4.40 2.57 -8.71
C LEU A 226 -5.48 2.29 -9.76
N SER A 227 -6.37 1.32 -9.50
CA SER A 227 -7.51 1.03 -10.37
C SER A 227 -8.48 2.21 -10.43
N VAL A 228 -8.80 2.82 -9.28
CA VAL A 228 -9.62 4.04 -9.21
C VAL A 228 -8.96 5.18 -9.99
N LEU A 229 -7.65 5.38 -9.81
CA LEU A 229 -6.91 6.41 -10.54
C LEU A 229 -6.93 6.17 -12.05
N LEU A 230 -6.77 4.91 -12.49
CA LEU A 230 -6.84 4.52 -13.90
C LEU A 230 -8.22 4.85 -14.49
N VAL A 231 -9.30 4.50 -13.80
CA VAL A 231 -10.67 4.78 -14.25
C VAL A 231 -10.92 6.29 -14.31
N ILE A 232 -10.48 7.06 -13.32
CA ILE A 232 -10.64 8.52 -13.32
C ILE A 232 -9.80 9.18 -14.43
N ALA A 233 -8.59 8.67 -14.69
CA ALA A 233 -7.69 9.23 -15.70
C ALA A 233 -8.07 8.81 -17.13
N SER A 234 -8.84 7.73 -17.30
CA SER A 234 -9.29 7.26 -18.60
C SER A 234 -10.67 7.85 -18.93
N PRO A 235 -10.81 8.69 -19.97
CA PRO A 235 -12.09 9.30 -20.30
C PRO A 235 -13.18 8.30 -20.73
N GLN A 236 -12.79 7.09 -21.13
CA GLN A 236 -13.67 6.10 -21.74
C GLN A 236 -13.70 4.75 -20.99
N ILE A 237 -13.07 4.65 -19.82
CA ILE A 237 -13.29 3.54 -18.89
C ILE A 237 -14.12 4.06 -17.75
N THR A 238 -15.31 3.52 -17.57
CA THR A 238 -16.15 3.83 -16.42
C THR A 238 -15.90 2.85 -15.27
N PHE A 239 -16.34 3.22 -14.07
CA PHE A 239 -16.37 2.27 -12.95
C PHE A 239 -17.26 1.05 -13.24
N ALA A 240 -18.29 1.21 -14.08
CA ALA A 240 -19.15 0.11 -14.49
C ALA A 240 -18.40 -0.86 -15.42
N ASP A 241 -17.61 -0.35 -16.38
CA ASP A 241 -16.78 -1.19 -17.25
C ASP A 241 -15.73 -1.96 -16.46
N PHE A 242 -15.06 -1.29 -15.51
CA PHE A 242 -14.11 -1.95 -14.62
C PHE A 242 -14.78 -3.02 -13.75
N GLY A 243 -15.99 -2.76 -13.25
CA GLY A 243 -16.80 -3.73 -12.50
C GLY A 243 -17.21 -4.94 -13.36
N ALA A 244 -17.56 -4.72 -14.62
CA ALA A 244 -17.87 -5.80 -15.55
C ALA A 244 -16.64 -6.68 -15.82
N ASP A 245 -15.47 -6.06 -16.05
CA ASP A 245 -14.20 -6.79 -16.21
C ASP A 245 -13.85 -7.59 -14.94
N LEU A 246 -14.13 -7.04 -13.75
CA LEU A 246 -13.91 -7.74 -12.48
C LEU A 246 -14.79 -8.99 -12.36
N VAL A 247 -16.08 -8.86 -12.71
CA VAL A 247 -17.04 -9.97 -12.69
C VAL A 247 -16.65 -11.06 -13.69
N GLU A 248 -16.22 -10.67 -14.88
CA GLU A 248 -15.79 -11.62 -15.91
C GLU A 248 -14.52 -12.36 -15.47
N ASN A 249 -13.51 -11.66 -14.95
CA ASN A 249 -12.30 -12.30 -14.42
C ASN A 249 -12.60 -13.20 -13.22
N LEU A 250 -13.57 -12.85 -12.37
CA LEU A 250 -14.04 -13.69 -11.27
C LEU A 250 -14.69 -14.98 -11.81
N ARG A 251 -15.51 -14.88 -12.87
CA ARG A 251 -16.10 -16.05 -13.53
C ARG A 251 -15.02 -16.95 -14.11
N SER A 252 -14.08 -16.39 -14.88
CA SER A 252 -12.96 -17.15 -15.46
C SER A 252 -12.12 -17.85 -14.38
N PHE A 253 -11.86 -17.16 -13.25
CA PHE A 253 -11.16 -17.75 -12.12
C PHE A 253 -11.95 -18.91 -11.49
N SER A 254 -13.26 -18.74 -11.30
CA SER A 254 -14.14 -19.80 -10.77
C SER A 254 -14.16 -21.03 -11.68
N GLU A 255 -14.24 -20.84 -12.99
CA GLU A 255 -14.19 -21.93 -13.98
C GLU A 255 -12.86 -22.67 -13.96
N TRP A 256 -11.74 -21.93 -13.88
CA TRP A 256 -10.40 -22.50 -13.77
C TRP A 256 -10.24 -23.34 -12.50
N VAL A 257 -10.69 -22.83 -11.34
CA VAL A 257 -10.67 -23.60 -10.07
C VAL A 257 -11.53 -24.86 -10.18
N GLY A 258 -12.74 -24.76 -10.76
CA GLY A 258 -13.60 -25.91 -10.99
C GLY A 258 -12.94 -26.96 -11.90
N GLY A 259 -12.26 -26.52 -12.96
CA GLY A 259 -11.46 -27.37 -13.84
C GLY A 259 -10.34 -28.12 -13.10
N LEU A 260 -9.58 -27.43 -12.24
CA LEU A 260 -8.53 -28.05 -11.44
C LEU A 260 -9.07 -29.09 -10.46
N VAL A 261 -10.18 -28.80 -9.78
CA VAL A 261 -10.82 -29.76 -8.87
C VAL A 261 -11.29 -31.00 -9.63
N ASN A 262 -11.87 -30.82 -10.81
CA ASN A 262 -12.28 -31.93 -11.68
C ASN A 262 -11.10 -32.78 -12.16
N GLN A 263 -9.97 -32.16 -12.51
CA GLN A 263 -8.76 -32.90 -12.89
C GLN A 263 -8.18 -33.69 -11.71
N PHE A 264 -8.14 -33.07 -10.53
CA PHE A 264 -7.61 -33.71 -9.32
C PHE A 264 -8.45 -34.90 -8.85
N THR A 265 -9.78 -34.77 -8.89
CA THR A 265 -10.68 -35.88 -8.55
C THR A 265 -10.57 -37.03 -9.54
N ARG A 266 -10.45 -36.75 -10.84
CA ARG A 266 -10.19 -37.78 -11.87
C ARG A 266 -8.84 -38.46 -11.70
N GLY A 267 -7.78 -37.72 -11.38
CA GLY A 267 -6.44 -38.28 -11.14
C GLY A 267 -6.34 -39.20 -9.93
N ARG A 268 -7.23 -39.05 -8.93
CA ARG A 268 -7.36 -39.98 -7.79
C ARG A 268 -8.29 -41.17 -8.04
N GLY A 269 -9.08 -41.12 -9.12
CA GLY A 269 -10.04 -42.16 -9.49
C GLY A 269 -9.48 -43.27 -10.38
N VAL A 270 -8.17 -43.25 -10.71
CA VAL A 270 -7.51 -44.34 -11.44
C VAL A 270 -7.15 -45.44 -10.44
N PRO A 271 -7.70 -46.66 -10.54
CA PRO A 271 -7.26 -47.78 -9.73
C PRO A 271 -5.79 -48.07 -10.05
N VAL A 272 -4.96 -48.23 -9.01
CA VAL A 272 -3.64 -48.85 -9.18
C VAL A 272 -3.90 -50.33 -9.47
N ASP A 273 -3.78 -50.74 -10.73
CA ASP A 273 -3.73 -52.15 -11.09
C ASP A 273 -2.44 -52.71 -10.46
N LEU A 274 -2.60 -53.35 -9.30
CA LEU A 274 -1.54 -54.18 -8.74
C LEU A 274 -1.36 -55.35 -9.70
N PRO A 275 -0.13 -55.62 -10.20
CA PRO A 275 0.09 -56.71 -11.12
C PRO A 275 -0.32 -58.03 -10.44
N ASN A 276 -1.34 -58.66 -10.99
CA ASN A 276 -1.68 -60.02 -10.63
C ASN A 276 -0.62 -60.96 -11.20
N ARG A 277 0.15 -61.55 -10.26
CA ARG A 277 1.11 -62.66 -10.39
C ARG A 277 2.53 -62.29 -10.79
#